data_AF-A0A8J3KIE0-F1
#
_entry.id   AF-A0A8J3KIE0-F1
#
_cell.length_a   1.000
_cell.length_b   1.000
_cell.length_c   1.000
_cell.angle_alpha   90.00
_cell.angle_beta   90.00
_cell.angle_gamma   90.00
#
_symmetry.space_group_name_H-M   'P 1'
#
loop_
_entity.id
_entity.type
_entity.pdbx_description
1 polymer ?
#
loop_
_entity_poly.entity_id
_entity_poly.type
_entity_poly.pdbx_seq_one_letter_code
_entity_poly.pdbx_strand_id
1 'polypeptide(L)'
;MVYIAAVGRDWVPMRVRAGVTADELARRIAAQRASFLATGWSPGGAGGEVELSANGTGPAGHDAAAVWRSADEDLRDVVEMPADGAGWPSFRVAVIGANPLLPPSWRDAAWSSLSPAQARAEFARWRWWYAEITAGRMGSYLDRLRLWEESRELAACRQAALEAVAMAGARPVARATSPAFLAARAGLAGLPVPPPALEPGPVPTGDEPMPPADLEQAWAGLRAYRRALAAAIVEVNRTGPRSLRLSTPPRVGEPAGEVRDPWLEDFFTWAAPYLSDGCGLYLWA
;
A
#
# COMPACT_ATOMS: atom_id res chain seq x y z
N MET A 1 -0.24 21.39 -3.31
CA MET A 1 -1.11 20.24 -3.05
C MET A 1 -1.65 20.41 -1.64
N VAL A 2 -2.92 20.81 -1.50
CA VAL A 2 -3.51 21.17 -0.21
C VAL A 2 -4.09 19.88 0.39
N TYR A 3 -3.57 19.43 1.53
CA TYR A 3 -4.09 18.27 2.23
C TYR A 3 -4.94 18.73 3.42
N ILE A 4 -6.25 18.63 3.24
CA ILE A 4 -7.22 18.63 4.33
C ILE A 4 -7.02 17.31 5.10
N ALA A 5 -7.05 17.36 6.43
CA ALA A 5 -6.93 16.19 7.30
C ALA A 5 -8.01 15.14 6.95
N ALA A 6 -7.65 14.15 6.13
CA ALA A 6 -8.47 12.97 5.86
C ALA A 6 -8.34 11.96 7.02
N VAL A 7 -9.49 11.43 7.44
CA VAL A 7 -9.71 10.44 8.51
C VAL A 7 -9.05 9.10 8.18
N GLY A 8 -8.47 8.43 9.17
CA GLY A 8 -7.78 7.14 9.05
C GLY A 8 -6.34 7.25 8.55
N ARG A 9 -5.32 6.75 9.29
CA ARG A 9 -3.95 6.38 8.80
C ARG A 9 -2.77 7.32 9.17
N ASP A 10 -2.76 7.95 10.34
CA ASP A 10 -1.62 8.77 10.77
C ASP A 10 -0.86 8.13 11.93
N TRP A 11 0.43 8.43 12.02
CA TRP A 11 1.19 8.28 13.24
C TRP A 11 1.17 9.57 14.04
N VAL A 12 0.96 9.42 15.34
CA VAL A 12 1.06 10.49 16.33
C VAL A 12 2.11 10.07 17.37
N PRO A 13 2.98 10.96 17.87
CA PRO A 13 3.90 10.61 18.92
C PRO A 13 3.15 10.10 20.15
N MET A 14 3.68 9.07 20.80
CA MET A 14 3.13 8.57 22.07
C MET A 14 4.22 8.31 23.09
N ARG A 15 3.93 8.61 24.36
CA ARG A 15 4.70 8.23 25.53
C ARG A 15 3.96 7.16 26.30
N VAL A 16 4.71 6.23 26.87
CA VAL A 16 4.14 5.15 27.68
C VAL A 16 3.89 5.70 29.09
N ARG A 17 2.69 5.48 29.63
CA ARG A 17 2.38 5.89 31.00
C ARG A 17 3.25 5.14 32.01
N ALA A 18 3.52 5.78 33.14
CA ALA A 18 4.30 5.18 34.21
C ALA A 18 3.64 3.87 34.72
N GLY A 19 4.45 2.84 34.95
CA GLY A 19 3.99 1.54 35.46
C GLY A 19 3.53 0.54 34.41
N VAL A 20 3.48 0.91 33.13
CA VAL A 20 3.17 -0.01 32.02
C VAL A 20 4.44 -0.77 31.61
N THR A 21 4.35 -2.09 31.54
CA THR A 21 5.48 -2.93 31.11
C THR A 21 5.61 -2.98 29.59
N ALA A 22 6.80 -3.31 29.09
CA ALA A 22 7.03 -3.48 27.65
C ALA A 22 6.15 -4.58 27.05
N ASP A 23 5.98 -5.70 27.78
CA ASP A 23 5.14 -6.82 27.35
C ASP A 23 3.66 -6.41 27.30
N GLU A 24 3.19 -5.63 28.28
CA GLU A 24 1.82 -5.13 28.28
C GLU A 24 1.55 -4.24 27.07
N LEU A 25 2.45 -3.29 26.82
CA LEU A 25 2.36 -2.41 25.66
C LEU A 25 2.39 -3.20 24.35
N ALA A 26 3.31 -4.16 24.21
CA ALA A 26 3.43 -4.99 23.02
C ALA A 26 2.15 -5.80 22.73
N ARG A 27 1.53 -6.36 23.77
CA ARG A 27 0.25 -7.08 23.63
C ARG A 27 -0.87 -6.16 23.15
N ARG A 28 -1.01 -4.96 23.72
CA ARG A 28 -2.05 -4.00 23.31
C ARG A 28 -1.84 -3.49 21.89
N ILE A 29 -0.59 -3.19 21.51
CA ILE A 29 -0.23 -2.83 20.12
C ILE A 29 -0.59 -3.96 19.15
N ALA A 30 -0.27 -5.21 19.49
CA ALA A 30 -0.60 -6.36 18.65
C ALA A 30 -2.12 -6.55 18.50
N ALA A 31 -2.88 -6.36 19.57
CA ALA A 31 -4.34 -6.41 19.55
C ALA A 31 -4.94 -5.30 18.66
N GLN A 32 -4.47 -4.04 18.82
CA GLN A 32 -4.90 -2.90 17.99
C GLN A 32 -4.59 -3.15 16.51
N ARG A 33 -3.40 -3.68 16.20
CA ARG A 33 -3.02 -4.03 14.82
C ARG A 33 -3.92 -5.12 14.24
N ALA A 34 -4.15 -6.20 14.99
CA ALA A 34 -4.97 -7.32 14.53
C ALA A 34 -6.40 -6.87 14.22
N SER A 35 -7.00 -6.05 15.10
CA SER A 35 -8.34 -5.51 14.88
C SER A 35 -8.38 -4.50 13.73
N PHE A 36 -7.33 -3.67 13.55
CA PHE A 36 -7.22 -2.73 12.43
C PHE A 36 -7.23 -3.46 11.10
N LEU A 37 -6.42 -4.52 10.96
CA LEU A 37 -6.37 -5.32 9.74
C LEU A 37 -7.70 -6.07 9.47
N ALA A 38 -8.41 -6.48 10.53
CA ALA A 38 -9.71 -7.14 10.41
C ALA A 38 -10.83 -6.22 9.89
N THR A 39 -10.64 -4.89 9.89
CA THR A 39 -11.60 -3.94 9.29
C THR A 39 -11.70 -4.05 7.76
N GLY A 40 -10.85 -4.86 7.12
CA GLY A 40 -10.77 -4.95 5.67
C GLY A 40 -10.01 -3.78 5.04
N TRP A 41 -9.35 -2.96 5.86
CA TRP A 41 -8.47 -1.91 5.39
C TRP A 41 -7.36 -2.50 4.51
N SER A 42 -7.16 -1.91 3.33
CA SER A 42 -6.13 -2.33 2.38
C SER A 42 -5.33 -1.10 1.89
N PRO A 43 -3.99 -1.19 1.84
CA PRO A 43 -3.18 -0.20 1.14
C PRO A 43 -3.44 -0.33 -0.36
N GLY A 44 -4.12 0.66 -0.97
CA GLY A 44 -4.23 0.76 -2.43
C GLY A 44 -5.51 0.19 -3.07
N GLY A 45 -6.63 0.12 -2.35
CA GLY A 45 -7.92 -0.18 -2.98
C GLY A 45 -8.22 0.76 -4.15
N ALA A 46 -8.45 0.20 -5.34
CA ALA A 46 -8.91 0.92 -6.52
C ALA A 46 -10.34 1.42 -6.30
N GLY A 47 -10.46 2.57 -5.65
CA GLY A 47 -11.71 3.22 -5.28
C GLY A 47 -11.40 4.22 -4.19
N GLY A 48 -11.71 5.50 -4.45
CA GLY A 48 -11.46 6.60 -3.52
C GLY A 48 -12.04 6.34 -2.12
N GLU A 49 -11.48 7.04 -1.15
CA GLU A 49 -12.01 7.22 0.21
C GLU A 49 -12.89 6.07 0.68
N VAL A 50 -12.26 4.98 1.10
CA VAL A 50 -12.88 4.20 2.17
C VAL A 50 -12.75 5.08 3.41
N GLU A 51 -13.68 6.05 3.54
CA GLU A 51 -14.19 6.39 4.86
C GLU A 51 -14.35 5.05 5.58
N LEU A 52 -13.93 4.99 6.83
CA LEU A 52 -14.52 4.05 7.79
C LEU A 52 -16.01 4.45 7.90
N SER A 53 -16.79 4.33 6.83
CA SER A 53 -18.20 4.62 6.85
C SER A 53 -18.72 3.62 7.86
N ALA A 54 -19.38 4.14 8.89
CA ALA A 54 -20.26 3.41 9.78
C ALA A 54 -21.42 2.69 9.03
N ASN A 55 -21.29 2.51 7.70
CA ASN A 55 -22.24 1.93 6.77
C ASN A 55 -21.58 0.81 5.94
N GLY A 56 -20.60 0.08 6.49
CA GLY A 56 -20.35 -1.27 6.02
C GLY A 56 -21.65 -2.06 6.19
N THR A 57 -22.45 -2.18 5.13
CA THR A 57 -23.83 -2.71 5.12
C THR A 57 -23.88 -4.23 5.29
N GLY A 58 -23.04 -4.77 6.18
CA GLY A 58 -23.07 -6.15 6.62
C GLY A 58 -22.72 -6.22 8.12
N PRO A 59 -23.34 -7.12 8.89
CA PRO A 59 -23.10 -7.25 10.34
C PRO A 59 -21.61 -7.42 10.69
N ALA A 60 -20.84 -8.12 9.86
CA ALA A 60 -19.41 -8.33 10.07
C ALA A 60 -18.55 -7.05 10.06
N GLY A 61 -18.92 -6.01 9.29
CA GLY A 61 -18.14 -4.76 9.21
C GLY A 61 -18.37 -3.84 10.40
N HIS A 62 -19.60 -3.80 10.92
CA HIS A 62 -19.93 -3.08 12.16
C HIS A 62 -19.23 -3.69 13.37
N ASP A 63 -19.19 -5.02 13.45
CA ASP A 63 -18.51 -5.74 14.52
C ASP A 63 -17.00 -5.50 14.48
N ALA A 64 -16.38 -5.53 13.29
CA ALA A 64 -14.94 -5.26 13.15
C ALA A 64 -14.55 -3.83 13.58
N ALA A 65 -15.35 -2.82 13.22
CA ALA A 65 -15.11 -1.45 13.63
C ALA A 65 -15.30 -1.23 15.15
N ALA A 66 -16.22 -1.95 15.78
CA ALA A 66 -16.39 -1.92 17.24
C ALA A 66 -15.21 -2.59 17.96
N VAL A 67 -14.76 -3.75 17.47
CA VAL A 67 -13.58 -4.46 18.00
C VAL A 67 -12.32 -3.60 17.85
N TRP A 68 -12.15 -2.90 16.72
CA TRP A 68 -11.05 -1.97 16.55
C TRP A 68 -11.10 -0.82 17.55
N ARG A 69 -12.24 -0.14 17.69
CA ARG A 69 -12.40 0.96 18.67
C ARG A 69 -12.09 0.52 20.10
N SER A 70 -12.56 -0.66 20.52
CA SER A 70 -12.24 -1.20 21.85
C SER A 70 -10.74 -1.42 22.03
N ALA A 71 -10.06 -2.03 21.06
CA ALA A 71 -8.61 -2.25 21.14
C ALA A 71 -7.81 -0.92 21.08
N ASP A 72 -8.36 0.07 20.38
CA ASP A 72 -7.81 1.42 20.29
C ASP A 72 -7.91 2.15 21.63
N GLU A 73 -9.09 2.14 22.26
CA GLU A 73 -9.35 2.67 23.60
C GLU A 73 -8.45 1.99 24.65
N ASP A 74 -8.35 0.66 24.60
CA ASP A 74 -7.45 -0.10 25.48
C ASP A 74 -5.99 0.37 25.36
N LEU A 75 -5.51 0.65 24.14
CA LEU A 75 -4.14 1.18 23.99
C LEU A 75 -4.02 2.62 24.49
N ARG A 76 -5.03 3.48 24.27
CA ARG A 76 -5.05 4.87 24.76
C ARG A 76 -4.96 4.97 26.27
N ASP A 77 -5.50 3.99 27.01
CA ASP A 77 -5.45 3.97 28.47
C ASP A 77 -4.03 3.86 29.05
N VAL A 78 -3.09 3.31 28.28
CA VAL A 78 -1.70 3.08 28.72
C VAL A 78 -0.68 4.01 28.08
N VAL A 79 -1.14 4.93 27.22
CA VAL A 79 -0.27 5.91 26.57
C VAL A 79 -0.74 7.33 26.85
N GLU A 80 0.21 8.24 26.76
CA GLU A 80 -0.01 9.66 26.65
C GLU A 80 0.47 10.09 25.28
N MET A 81 -0.15 11.09 24.71
CA MET A 81 0.18 11.54 23.38
C MET A 81 0.28 13.06 23.48
N PRO A 82 1.47 13.63 23.29
CA PRO A 82 1.69 15.05 23.51
C PRO A 82 0.96 15.87 22.44
N ALA A 83 -0.01 16.67 22.87
CA ALA A 83 -0.58 17.72 22.05
C ALA A 83 0.35 18.94 22.07
N ASP A 84 0.53 19.58 20.92
CA ASP A 84 1.06 20.94 20.84
C ASP A 84 -0.11 21.94 20.84
N GLY A 85 0.20 23.23 20.97
CA GLY A 85 -0.81 24.30 20.98
C GLY A 85 -1.63 24.43 19.68
N ALA A 86 -1.32 23.65 18.64
CA ALA A 86 -2.02 23.60 17.36
C ALA A 86 -2.75 22.27 17.11
N GLY A 87 -2.65 21.29 18.02
CA GLY A 87 -3.28 19.98 17.92
C GLY A 87 -2.31 18.85 18.21
N TRP A 88 -2.50 17.71 17.54
CA TRP A 88 -1.64 16.54 17.69
C TRP A 88 -0.69 16.52 16.49
N PRO A 89 0.63 16.64 16.69
CA PRO A 89 1.54 16.54 15.57
C PRO A 89 1.40 15.14 14.97
N SER A 90 1.01 15.05 13.70
CA SER A 90 0.76 13.78 13.03
C SER A 90 1.50 13.70 11.70
N PHE A 91 1.78 12.47 11.27
CA PHE A 91 2.33 12.19 9.95
C PHE A 91 1.68 10.95 9.35
N ARG A 92 1.39 10.99 8.06
CA ARG A 92 0.70 9.90 7.37
C ARG A 92 1.51 8.61 7.39
N VAL A 93 0.95 7.50 7.87
CA VAL A 93 1.59 6.17 7.84
C VAL A 93 1.92 5.72 6.43
N ALA A 94 1.13 6.16 5.43
CA ALA A 94 1.35 5.86 4.03
C ALA A 94 2.74 6.29 3.50
N VAL A 95 3.44 7.21 4.17
CA VAL A 95 4.83 7.58 3.83
C VAL A 95 5.79 6.39 3.90
N ILE A 96 5.49 5.43 4.77
CA ILE A 96 6.16 4.13 4.82
C ILE A 96 5.24 3.09 4.19
N GLY A 97 4.03 2.94 4.70
CA GLY A 97 3.12 1.82 4.42
C GLY A 97 2.61 1.71 2.98
N ALA A 98 2.83 2.71 2.13
CA ALA A 98 2.47 2.68 0.71
C ALA A 98 3.64 3.10 -0.21
N ASN A 99 4.85 3.27 0.32
CA ASN A 99 5.97 3.80 -0.45
C ASN A 99 6.64 2.71 -1.30
N PRO A 100 6.62 2.81 -2.64
CA PRO A 100 7.16 1.77 -3.52
C PRO A 100 8.69 1.64 -3.46
N LEU A 101 9.39 2.56 -2.78
CA LEU A 101 10.83 2.46 -2.54
C LEU A 101 11.17 1.54 -1.36
N LEU A 102 10.18 1.16 -0.55
CA LEU A 102 10.37 0.37 0.65
C LEU A 102 10.01 -1.12 0.45
N PRO A 103 10.75 -2.03 1.09
CA PRO A 103 10.44 -3.46 1.10
C PRO A 103 8.97 -3.75 1.51
N PRO A 104 8.28 -4.71 0.87
CA PRO A 104 6.87 -5.00 1.14
C PRO A 104 6.58 -5.31 2.61
N SER A 105 7.40 -6.16 3.23
CA SER A 105 7.24 -6.55 4.63
C SER A 105 7.37 -5.37 5.60
N TRP A 106 8.16 -4.35 5.25
CA TRP A 106 8.30 -3.14 6.06
C TRP A 106 7.09 -2.22 5.91
N ARG A 107 6.50 -2.17 4.72
CA ARG A 107 5.26 -1.44 4.49
C ARG A 107 4.10 -2.03 5.26
N ASP A 108 3.96 -3.36 5.22
CA ASP A 108 2.93 -4.06 5.98
C ASP A 108 3.11 -3.88 7.49
N ALA A 109 4.36 -3.83 7.96
CA ALA A 109 4.69 -3.56 9.36
C ALA A 109 4.36 -2.13 9.81
N ALA A 110 4.38 -1.15 8.90
CA ALA A 110 4.08 0.24 9.21
C ALA A 110 2.64 0.48 9.63
N TRP A 111 1.70 -0.38 9.22
CA TRP A 111 0.29 -0.31 9.58
C TRP A 111 0.02 -0.81 11.00
N SER A 112 0.69 -0.20 11.97
CA SER A 112 0.68 -0.54 13.40
C SER A 112 1.14 0.65 14.24
N SER A 113 0.72 0.69 15.50
CA SER A 113 1.46 1.43 16.53
C SER A 113 2.84 0.78 16.76
N LEU A 114 3.82 1.58 17.16
CA LEU A 114 5.20 1.18 17.43
C LEU A 114 5.62 1.70 18.80
N SER A 115 6.03 0.80 19.70
CA SER A 115 6.61 1.18 20.99
C SER A 115 7.86 2.07 20.80
N PRO A 116 8.31 2.84 21.82
CA PRO A 116 9.51 3.67 21.68
C PRO A 116 10.77 2.92 21.20
N ALA A 117 10.96 1.67 21.64
CA ALA A 117 12.09 0.86 21.20
C ALA A 117 11.94 0.43 19.73
N GLN A 118 10.74 -0.04 19.34
CA GLN A 118 10.46 -0.44 17.96
C GLN A 118 10.53 0.75 17.01
N ALA A 119 9.90 1.88 17.35
CA ALA A 119 9.89 3.07 16.52
C ALA A 119 11.30 3.58 16.22
N ARG A 120 12.21 3.58 17.21
CA ARG A 120 13.62 3.92 17.00
C ARG A 120 14.34 2.93 16.09
N ALA A 121 14.16 1.63 16.29
CA ALA A 121 14.79 0.60 15.48
C ALA A 121 14.32 0.67 14.01
N GLU A 122 13.00 0.78 13.81
CA GLU A 122 12.37 0.94 12.50
C GLU A 122 12.82 2.22 11.80
N PHE A 123 12.81 3.35 12.51
CA PHE A 123 13.27 4.63 11.98
C PHE A 123 14.73 4.58 11.53
N ALA A 124 15.62 4.01 12.35
CA ALA A 124 17.02 3.84 11.98
C ALA A 124 17.17 2.97 10.73
N ARG A 125 16.38 1.89 10.64
CA ARG A 125 16.36 0.98 9.49
C ARG A 125 15.87 1.67 8.22
N TRP A 126 14.76 2.41 8.28
CA TRP A 126 14.21 3.13 7.13
C TRP A 126 15.15 4.25 6.67
N ARG A 127 15.75 4.99 7.60
CA ARG A 127 16.69 6.06 7.29
C ARG A 127 17.98 5.53 6.67
N TRP A 128 18.50 4.41 7.18
CA TRP A 128 19.63 3.73 6.56
C TRP A 128 19.30 3.30 5.14
N TRP A 129 18.19 2.58 4.94
CA TRP A 129 17.75 2.12 3.62
C TRP A 129 17.63 3.28 2.63
N TYR A 130 16.96 4.37 3.03
CA TYR A 130 16.81 5.56 2.20
C TYR A 130 18.17 6.17 1.81
N ALA A 131 19.13 6.20 2.74
CA ALA A 131 20.49 6.66 2.45
C ALA A 131 21.24 5.74 1.46
N GLU A 132 21.05 4.42 1.55
CA GLU A 132 21.64 3.46 0.61
C GLU A 132 21.10 3.68 -0.81
N ILE A 133 19.78 3.74 -0.97
CA ILE A 133 19.15 3.88 -2.29
C ILE A 133 19.41 5.25 -2.92
N THR A 134 19.47 6.33 -2.12
CA THR A 134 19.80 7.68 -2.62
C THR A 134 21.27 7.81 -2.99
N ALA A 135 22.14 7.01 -2.40
CA ALA A 135 23.55 6.89 -2.80
C ALA A 135 23.74 6.00 -4.06
N GLY A 136 22.66 5.54 -4.69
CA GLY A 136 22.70 4.69 -5.88
C GLY A 136 23.07 3.23 -5.60
N ARG A 137 22.99 2.80 -4.34
CA ARG A 137 23.14 1.38 -3.96
C ARG A 137 21.79 0.67 -4.04
N MET A 138 21.79 -0.65 -3.97
CA MET A 138 20.58 -1.50 -3.98
C MET A 138 19.76 -1.48 -5.29
N GLY A 139 20.40 -1.19 -6.42
CA GLY A 139 19.73 -1.06 -7.72
C GLY A 139 19.04 -2.36 -8.17
N SER A 140 19.71 -3.50 -8.00
CA SER A 140 19.14 -4.82 -8.36
C SER A 140 17.92 -5.19 -7.50
N TYR A 141 17.92 -4.85 -6.22
CA TYR A 141 16.78 -5.01 -5.32
C TYR A 141 15.64 -4.10 -5.73
N LEU A 142 15.91 -2.82 -6.01
CA LEU A 142 14.90 -1.87 -6.47
C LEU A 142 14.27 -2.31 -7.80
N ASP A 143 15.04 -2.89 -8.72
CA ASP A 143 14.51 -3.42 -9.97
C ASP A 143 13.62 -4.65 -9.74
N ARG A 144 13.99 -5.55 -8.82
CA ARG A 144 13.12 -6.66 -8.42
C ARG A 144 11.85 -6.18 -7.71
N LEU A 145 11.97 -5.17 -6.85
CA LEU A 145 10.84 -4.55 -6.16
C LEU A 145 9.87 -3.93 -7.16
N ARG A 146 10.38 -3.20 -8.15
CA ARG A 146 9.57 -2.64 -9.24
C ARG A 146 8.89 -3.69 -10.09
N LEU A 147 9.62 -4.73 -10.47
CA LEU A 147 9.05 -5.85 -11.22
C LEU A 147 7.89 -6.50 -10.45
N TRP A 148 8.07 -6.69 -9.13
CA TRP A 148 7.03 -7.21 -8.25
C TRP A 148 5.80 -6.30 -8.17
N GLU A 149 5.98 -4.99 -7.96
CA GLU A 149 4.89 -4.01 -7.96
C GLU A 149 4.11 -4.01 -9.26
N GLU A 150 4.82 -3.90 -10.38
CA GLU A 150 4.18 -3.84 -11.69
C GLU A 150 3.43 -5.12 -12.03
N SER A 151 3.96 -6.29 -11.64
CA SER A 151 3.25 -7.55 -11.83
C SER A 151 1.94 -7.57 -11.05
N ARG A 152 1.95 -7.11 -9.79
CA ARG A 152 0.74 -7.00 -8.96
C ARG A 152 -0.26 -6.01 -9.53
N GLU A 153 0.19 -4.83 -9.96
CA GLU A 153 -0.69 -3.81 -10.55
C GLU A 153 -1.35 -4.31 -11.84
N LEU A 154 -0.60 -5.00 -12.71
CA LEU A 154 -1.15 -5.55 -13.95
C LEU A 154 -2.14 -6.69 -13.67
N ALA A 155 -1.87 -7.52 -12.66
CA ALA A 155 -2.82 -8.54 -12.21
C ALA A 155 -4.13 -7.92 -11.71
N ALA A 156 -4.04 -6.90 -10.84
CA ALA A 156 -5.20 -6.17 -10.34
C ALA A 156 -5.97 -5.47 -11.47
N CYS A 157 -5.26 -4.83 -12.40
CA CYS A 157 -5.86 -4.18 -13.57
C CYS A 157 -6.63 -5.18 -14.44
N ARG A 158 -6.05 -6.36 -14.73
CA ARG A 158 -6.75 -7.42 -15.46
C ARG A 158 -7.99 -7.89 -14.71
N GLN A 159 -7.87 -8.13 -13.41
CA GLN A 159 -8.99 -8.61 -12.60
C GLN A 159 -10.16 -7.61 -12.61
N ALA A 160 -9.88 -6.34 -12.33
CA ALA A 160 -10.88 -5.27 -12.38
C ALA A 160 -11.52 -5.13 -13.77
N ALA A 161 -10.73 -5.29 -14.84
CA ALA A 161 -11.25 -5.28 -16.20
C ALA A 161 -12.20 -6.45 -16.48
N LEU A 162 -11.88 -7.66 -16.02
CA LEU A 162 -12.75 -8.84 -16.16
C LEU A 162 -14.06 -8.69 -15.40
N GLU A 163 -14.01 -8.18 -14.17
CA GLU A 163 -15.19 -7.90 -13.34
C GLU A 163 -16.10 -6.85 -13.98
N ALA A 164 -15.53 -5.74 -14.45
CA ALA A 164 -16.28 -4.69 -15.13
C ALA A 164 -16.95 -5.18 -16.41
N VAL A 165 -16.26 -6.03 -17.19
CA VAL A 165 -16.83 -6.64 -18.40
C VAL A 165 -17.94 -7.64 -18.06
N ALA A 166 -17.78 -8.45 -17.01
CA ALA A 166 -18.83 -9.36 -16.55
C ALA A 166 -20.10 -8.60 -16.12
N MET A 167 -19.94 -7.52 -15.36
CA MET A 167 -21.02 -6.64 -14.93
C MET A 167 -21.72 -5.96 -16.13
N ALA A 168 -20.96 -5.51 -17.12
CA ALA A 168 -21.53 -4.91 -18.33
C ALA A 168 -22.29 -5.94 -19.19
N GLY A 169 -21.80 -7.18 -19.26
CA GLY A 169 -22.42 -8.27 -20.01
C GLY A 169 -23.74 -8.77 -19.41
N ALA A 170 -23.98 -8.54 -18.12
CA ALA A 170 -25.25 -8.86 -17.46
C ALA A 170 -26.41 -7.92 -17.86
N ARG A 171 -26.12 -6.79 -18.54
CA ARG A 171 -27.13 -5.81 -18.95
C ARG A 171 -27.60 -6.08 -20.39
N PRO A 172 -28.91 -6.12 -20.66
CA PRO A 172 -29.45 -6.45 -21.98
C PRO A 172 -29.42 -5.24 -22.93
N VAL A 173 -28.24 -4.72 -23.24
CA VAL A 173 -28.05 -3.62 -24.21
C VAL A 173 -27.47 -4.14 -25.52
N ALA A 174 -27.93 -3.63 -26.67
CA ALA A 174 -27.58 -4.14 -28.00
C ALA A 174 -26.06 -4.25 -28.27
N ARG A 175 -25.25 -3.35 -27.67
CA ARG A 175 -23.78 -3.44 -27.77
C ARG A 175 -23.17 -4.56 -26.92
N ALA A 176 -23.77 -4.86 -25.76
CA ALA A 176 -23.30 -5.91 -24.85
C ALA A 176 -23.54 -7.33 -25.40
N THR A 177 -24.46 -7.48 -26.34
CA THR A 177 -24.73 -8.74 -27.06
C THR A 177 -24.10 -8.78 -28.45
N SER A 178 -23.38 -7.74 -28.86
CA SER A 178 -22.79 -7.68 -30.20
C SER A 178 -21.65 -8.70 -30.37
N PRO A 179 -21.52 -9.38 -31.53
CA PRO A 179 -20.44 -10.34 -31.77
C PRO A 179 -19.04 -9.74 -31.58
N ALA A 180 -18.84 -8.48 -31.97
CA ALA A 180 -17.57 -7.78 -31.81
C ALA A 180 -17.18 -7.61 -30.34
N PHE A 181 -18.13 -7.24 -29.47
CA PHE A 181 -17.88 -7.11 -28.05
C PHE A 181 -17.67 -8.46 -27.36
N LEU A 182 -18.43 -9.49 -27.76
CA LEU A 182 -18.24 -10.85 -27.24
C LEU A 182 -16.84 -11.41 -27.60
N ALA A 183 -16.37 -11.16 -28.82
CA ALA A 183 -15.02 -11.51 -29.24
C ALA A 183 -13.94 -10.73 -28.45
N ALA A 184 -14.12 -9.43 -28.25
CA ALA A 184 -13.21 -8.61 -27.45
C ALA A 184 -13.13 -9.08 -25.98
N ARG A 185 -14.28 -9.41 -25.39
CA ARG A 185 -14.38 -10.02 -24.05
C ARG A 185 -13.65 -11.36 -23.98
N ALA A 186 -13.84 -12.23 -24.97
CA ALA A 186 -13.14 -13.51 -25.03
C ALA A 186 -11.63 -13.31 -25.17
N GLY A 187 -11.19 -12.33 -25.96
CA GLY A 187 -9.77 -11.96 -26.09
C GLY A 187 -9.15 -11.49 -24.77
N LEU A 188 -9.85 -10.63 -24.01
CA LEU A 188 -9.40 -10.19 -22.69
C LEU A 188 -9.32 -11.35 -21.68
N ALA A 189 -10.34 -12.22 -21.66
CA ALA A 189 -10.38 -13.39 -20.78
C ALA A 189 -9.31 -14.44 -21.14
N GLY A 190 -9.00 -14.57 -22.43
CA GLY A 190 -7.99 -15.48 -22.97
C GLY A 190 -6.55 -15.02 -22.78
N LEU A 191 -6.32 -13.77 -22.33
CA LEU A 191 -4.97 -13.36 -21.93
C LEU A 191 -4.46 -14.27 -20.80
N PRO A 192 -3.18 -14.67 -20.84
CA PRO A 192 -2.61 -15.46 -19.77
C PRO A 192 -2.74 -14.72 -18.42
N VAL A 193 -2.71 -15.49 -17.34
CA VAL A 193 -2.47 -14.91 -16.01
C VAL A 193 -1.08 -14.28 -16.06
N PRO A 194 -0.90 -13.04 -15.55
CA PRO A 194 0.44 -12.45 -15.53
C PRO A 194 1.38 -13.38 -14.75
N PRO A 195 2.67 -13.44 -15.13
CA PRO A 195 3.64 -14.23 -14.39
C PRO A 195 3.59 -13.83 -12.91
N PRO A 196 3.51 -14.81 -11.98
CA PRO A 196 3.35 -14.53 -10.56
C PRO A 196 4.44 -13.57 -10.10
N ALA A 197 4.04 -12.52 -9.38
CA ALA A 197 4.96 -11.56 -8.79
C ALA A 197 5.84 -12.28 -7.76
N LEU A 198 7.06 -12.65 -8.13
CA LEU A 198 8.04 -13.15 -7.18
C LEU A 198 8.40 -11.99 -6.26
N GLU A 199 8.23 -12.19 -4.95
CA GLU A 199 8.66 -11.18 -3.98
C GLU A 199 10.12 -10.80 -4.23
N PRO A 200 10.50 -9.53 -4.00
CA PRO A 200 11.86 -9.06 -4.20
C PRO A 200 12.89 -9.76 -3.30
N GLY A 201 12.46 -10.66 -2.41
CA GLY A 201 13.32 -11.43 -1.53
C GLY A 201 13.82 -10.62 -0.34
N PRO A 202 14.83 -11.14 0.39
CA PRO A 202 15.34 -10.48 1.58
C PRO A 202 15.97 -9.13 1.22
N VAL A 203 15.74 -8.16 2.11
CA VAL A 203 16.37 -6.83 2.01
C VAL A 203 17.88 -7.01 2.24
N PRO A 204 18.75 -6.52 1.34
CA PRO A 204 20.18 -6.55 1.56
C PRO A 204 20.54 -5.77 2.83
N THR A 205 21.49 -6.29 3.61
CA THR A 205 22.02 -5.63 4.83
C THR A 205 23.45 -5.11 4.66
N GLY A 206 23.97 -5.17 3.43
CA GLY A 206 25.34 -4.82 3.06
C GLY A 206 25.46 -4.77 1.54
N ASP A 207 26.60 -5.19 1.00
CA ASP A 207 26.82 -5.18 -0.45
C ASP A 207 25.73 -5.97 -1.19
N GLU A 208 25.27 -5.38 -2.28
CA GLU A 208 24.20 -5.95 -3.07
C GLU A 208 24.73 -7.16 -3.86
N PRO A 209 24.08 -8.33 -3.78
CA PRO A 209 24.43 -9.45 -4.63
C PRO A 209 24.17 -9.10 -6.09
N MET A 210 24.98 -9.68 -7.00
CA MET A 210 24.79 -9.51 -8.44
C MET A 210 23.32 -9.74 -8.85
N PRO A 211 22.79 -8.97 -9.82
CA PRO A 211 21.44 -9.15 -10.29
C PRO A 211 21.22 -10.57 -10.82
N PRO A 212 20.06 -11.18 -10.54
CA PRO A 212 19.70 -12.47 -11.12
C PRO A 212 19.78 -12.43 -12.65
N ALA A 213 20.30 -13.51 -13.25
CA ALA A 213 20.47 -13.60 -14.70
C ALA A 213 19.16 -13.53 -15.50
N ASP A 214 18.03 -13.80 -14.85
CA ASP A 214 16.68 -13.85 -15.42
C ASP A 214 15.90 -12.53 -15.30
N LEU A 215 16.45 -11.50 -14.65
CA LEU A 215 15.75 -10.24 -14.37
C LEU A 215 15.33 -9.51 -15.66
N GLU A 216 16.21 -9.44 -16.66
CA GLU A 216 15.91 -8.84 -17.97
C GLU A 216 14.83 -9.62 -18.73
N GLN A 217 14.85 -10.96 -18.65
CA GLN A 217 13.84 -11.80 -19.26
C GLN A 217 12.47 -11.57 -18.61
N ALA A 218 12.44 -11.44 -17.28
CA ALA A 218 11.21 -11.15 -16.55
C ALA A 218 10.63 -9.78 -16.91
N TRP A 219 11.49 -8.75 -17.03
CA TRP A 219 11.09 -7.43 -17.52
C TRP A 219 10.54 -7.47 -18.94
N ALA A 220 11.19 -8.19 -19.86
CA ALA A 220 10.72 -8.35 -21.22
C ALA A 220 9.33 -9.01 -21.27
N GLY A 221 9.13 -10.07 -20.47
CA GLY A 221 7.85 -10.74 -20.32
C GLY A 221 6.75 -9.81 -19.79
N LEU A 222 7.05 -9.02 -18.75
CA LEU A 222 6.09 -8.09 -18.16
C LEU A 222 5.70 -6.94 -19.11
N ARG A 223 6.68 -6.40 -19.86
CA ARG A 223 6.44 -5.38 -20.90
C ARG A 223 5.57 -5.94 -22.03
N ALA A 224 5.82 -7.18 -22.47
CA ALA A 224 5.00 -7.85 -23.47
C ALA A 224 3.56 -8.06 -22.97
N TYR A 225 3.41 -8.51 -21.72
CA TYR A 225 2.12 -8.69 -21.07
C TYR A 225 1.32 -7.38 -21.00
N ARG A 226 1.95 -6.29 -20.52
CA ARG A 226 1.34 -4.96 -20.44
C ARG A 226 0.80 -4.49 -21.79
N ARG A 227 1.59 -4.66 -22.86
CA ARG A 227 1.15 -4.31 -24.23
C ARG A 227 -0.07 -5.12 -24.67
N ALA A 228 -0.07 -6.43 -24.40
CA ALA A 228 -1.21 -7.29 -24.72
C ALA A 228 -2.47 -6.91 -23.93
N LEU A 229 -2.34 -6.63 -22.62
CA LEU A 229 -3.45 -6.18 -21.77
C LEU A 229 -4.00 -4.82 -22.24
N ALA A 230 -3.13 -3.85 -22.51
CA ALA A 230 -3.55 -2.54 -23.01
C ALA A 230 -4.29 -2.66 -24.35
N ALA A 231 -3.80 -3.48 -25.28
CA ALA A 231 -4.45 -3.72 -26.57
C ALA A 231 -5.85 -4.35 -26.39
N ALA A 232 -5.98 -5.36 -25.51
CA ALA A 232 -7.27 -5.98 -25.22
C ALA A 232 -8.26 -4.99 -24.59
N ILE A 233 -7.80 -4.14 -23.65
CA ILE A 233 -8.62 -3.10 -23.02
C ILE A 233 -9.10 -2.06 -24.04
N VAL A 234 -8.23 -1.62 -24.95
CA VAL A 234 -8.60 -0.70 -26.04
C VAL A 234 -9.69 -1.31 -26.91
N GLU A 235 -9.55 -2.59 -27.26
CA GLU A 235 -10.53 -3.29 -28.10
C GLU A 235 -11.89 -3.45 -27.41
N VAL A 236 -11.90 -3.74 -26.11
CA VAL A 236 -13.12 -3.78 -25.29
C VAL A 236 -13.78 -2.39 -25.22
N ASN A 237 -13.01 -1.33 -24.97
CA ASN A 237 -13.52 0.03 -24.91
C ASN A 237 -14.11 0.52 -26.25
N ARG A 238 -13.53 0.06 -27.37
CA ARG A 238 -13.96 0.37 -28.73
C ARG A 238 -15.30 -0.29 -29.08
N THR A 239 -15.43 -1.58 -28.76
CA THR A 239 -16.58 -2.41 -29.16
C THR A 239 -17.71 -2.41 -28.14
N GLY A 240 -17.41 -2.12 -26.88
CA GLY A 240 -18.34 -2.23 -25.76
C GLY A 240 -19.41 -1.12 -25.65
N PRO A 241 -20.33 -1.29 -24.68
CA PRO A 241 -21.29 -0.25 -24.32
C PRO A 241 -20.60 1.05 -23.89
N ARG A 242 -21.23 2.20 -24.16
CA ARG A 242 -20.66 3.52 -23.77
C ARG A 242 -20.47 3.68 -22.26
N SER A 243 -21.30 3.00 -21.47
CA SER A 243 -21.21 2.97 -20.01
C SER A 243 -20.03 2.14 -19.49
N LEU A 244 -19.39 1.34 -20.35
CA LEU A 244 -18.19 0.58 -20.01
C LEU A 244 -16.96 1.35 -20.51
N ARG A 245 -16.15 1.80 -19.55
CA ARG A 245 -14.84 2.40 -19.80
C ARG A 245 -13.84 1.80 -18.84
N LEU A 246 -13.03 0.90 -19.38
CA LEU A 246 -11.94 0.27 -18.67
C LEU A 246 -10.74 1.22 -18.63
N SER A 247 -10.12 1.32 -17.47
CA SER A 247 -8.86 2.02 -17.30
C SER A 247 -7.74 1.28 -18.04
N THR A 248 -6.91 2.03 -18.76
CA THR A 248 -5.69 1.45 -19.35
C THR A 248 -4.70 1.18 -18.22
N PRO A 249 -3.85 0.13 -18.32
CA PRO A 249 -2.80 -0.09 -17.33
C PRO A 249 -1.95 1.18 -17.19
N PRO A 250 -1.55 1.57 -15.97
CA PRO A 250 -0.66 2.72 -15.77
C PRO A 250 0.60 2.57 -16.63
N ARG A 251 1.27 3.67 -16.98
CA ARG A 251 2.56 3.61 -17.67
C ARG A 251 3.65 3.21 -16.68
N VAL A 252 4.67 2.50 -17.17
CA VAL A 252 5.87 2.21 -16.37
C VAL A 252 6.47 3.57 -16.03
N GLY A 253 6.72 3.84 -14.75
CA GLY A 253 7.55 4.99 -14.39
C GLY A 253 8.89 4.87 -15.10
N GLU A 254 9.41 5.98 -15.63
CA GLU A 254 10.78 5.99 -16.17
C GLU A 254 11.77 5.46 -15.12
N PRO A 255 12.89 4.83 -15.53
CA PRO A 255 13.91 4.37 -14.60
C PRO A 255 14.28 5.52 -13.65
N ALA A 256 14.28 5.22 -12.35
CA ALA A 256 14.58 6.11 -11.21
C ALA A 256 15.27 7.43 -11.60
N GLY A 257 14.49 8.41 -12.05
CA GLY A 257 15.05 9.72 -12.42
C GLY A 257 15.56 10.45 -11.19
N GLU A 258 14.84 10.31 -10.08
CA GLU A 258 15.30 10.69 -8.74
C GLU A 258 14.74 9.67 -7.74
N VAL A 259 15.61 9.03 -6.95
CA VAL A 259 15.23 8.18 -5.80
C VAL A 259 14.78 9.04 -4.61
N ARG A 260 14.94 10.36 -4.72
CA ARG A 260 14.58 11.29 -3.65
C ARG A 260 13.06 11.40 -3.52
N ASP A 261 12.59 11.22 -2.30
CA ASP A 261 11.20 11.35 -1.90
C ASP A 261 11.11 12.42 -0.81
N PRO A 262 10.72 13.66 -1.18
CA PRO A 262 10.58 14.76 -0.22
C PRO A 262 9.64 14.45 0.95
N TRP A 263 8.63 13.61 0.73
CA TRP A 263 7.67 13.26 1.78
C TRP A 263 8.30 12.34 2.83
N LEU A 264 9.17 11.42 2.39
CA LEU A 264 9.94 10.57 3.28
C LEU A 264 11.02 11.37 4.04
N GLU A 265 11.62 12.38 3.40
CA GLU A 265 12.54 13.32 4.05
C GLU A 265 11.86 14.18 5.11
N ASP A 266 10.65 14.67 4.83
CA ASP A 266 9.81 15.40 5.78
C ASP A 266 9.44 14.50 6.97
N PHE A 267 9.09 13.24 6.74
CA PHE A 267 8.84 12.27 7.80
C PHE A 267 10.07 12.09 8.70
N PHE A 268 11.26 11.95 8.12
CA PHE A 268 12.49 11.83 8.90
C PHE A 268 12.78 13.05 9.74
N THR A 269 12.46 14.24 9.23
CA THR A 269 12.60 15.51 9.96
C THR A 269 11.59 15.61 11.09
N TRP A 270 10.34 15.23 10.83
CA TRP A 270 9.25 15.25 11.80
C TRP A 270 9.45 14.24 12.95
N ALA A 271 9.76 12.97 12.65
CA ALA A 271 9.81 11.93 13.68
C ALA A 271 11.07 12.02 14.56
N ALA A 272 12.20 12.50 14.02
CA ALA A 272 13.49 12.53 14.72
C ALA A 272 13.43 13.11 16.15
N PRO A 273 12.91 14.34 16.39
CA PRO A 273 12.86 14.90 17.74
C PRO A 273 12.03 14.05 18.71
N TYR A 274 10.87 13.53 18.28
CA TYR A 274 10.02 12.71 19.16
C TYR A 274 10.67 11.39 19.54
N LEU A 275 11.33 10.73 18.59
CA LEU A 275 12.02 9.46 18.85
C LEU A 275 13.25 9.65 19.75
N SER A 276 13.95 10.77 19.61
CA SER A 276 15.03 11.18 20.52
C SER A 276 14.52 11.43 21.95
N ASP A 277 13.32 12.01 22.09
CA ASP A 277 12.64 12.23 23.37
C ASP A 277 12.01 10.96 23.98
N GLY A 278 12.21 9.81 23.36
CA GLY A 278 11.71 8.52 23.85
C GLY A 278 10.24 8.25 23.56
N CYS A 279 9.64 8.95 22.59
CA CYS A 279 8.31 8.61 22.11
C CYS A 279 8.34 7.37 21.20
N GLY A 280 7.22 6.64 21.19
CA GLY A 280 6.82 5.73 20.12
C GLY A 280 5.91 6.44 19.11
N LEU A 281 5.37 5.68 18.17
CA LEU A 281 4.42 6.16 17.16
C LEU A 281 3.10 5.42 17.32
N TYR A 282 2.04 6.13 17.61
CA TYR A 282 0.69 5.59 17.75
C TYR A 282 -0.05 5.67 16.43
N LEU A 283 -0.64 4.57 15.98
CA LEU A 283 -1.51 4.53 14.81
C LEU A 283 -2.86 5.15 15.17
N TRP A 284 -3.10 6.37 14.68
CA TRP A 284 -4.36 7.09 14.79
C TRP A 284 -5.18 6.86 13.53
N ALA A 285 -6.38 6.30 13.67
CA ALA A 285 -7.31 6.10 12.57
C ALA A 285 -8.70 6.66 12.84
#